data_AF-A0A1F8NUB1-F1
#
_entry.id   AF-A0A1F8NUB1-F1
#
_cell.length_a   1.000
_cell.length_b   1.000
_cell.length_c   1.000
_cell.angle_alpha   90.00
_cell.angle_beta   90.00
_cell.angle_gamma   90.00
#
_symmetry.space_group_name_H-M   'P 1'
#
loop_
_entity.id
_entity.type
_entity.pdbx_description
1 polymer ?
#
loop_
_entity_poly.entity_id
_entity_poly.type
_entity_poly.pdbx_seq_one_letter_code
_entity_poly.pdbx_strand_id
1 'polypeptide(L)'
;MSHVRIVFMGSPDFALPSLQAMAGAHELVGVVTQPDRPAGRGRELRPPPVKLAAAQLGLPVLQPPRISAPEAMEQLHAWAPDLIIVAAFGQILRPTLLALPHHGCINVHASLLPRWRGAAPVPAAILNGDPATGISIMRMDAGVDTGPILAQEQIAILPGDTTGSLLPRLAQLGARLLASTLPDYLAGRHAPRRQDDSQATVAPVIHKSDGALDLNHPAEALERRVRAFDPWPGSFVYWGARRLAVRRVRVAPAGDAPPGRATVVDGLPAAGTGHGLLVFEILQPEGREAMKGQDFLRGARGFAGSLLTKTPGDEPQPAPAPPAA
;
A
#
# COMPACT_ATOMS: atom_id res chain seq x y z
N MET A 1 -19.65 -31.99 8.83
CA MET A 1 -19.36 -30.62 9.29
C MET A 1 -20.44 -29.72 8.70
N SER A 2 -21.06 -28.84 9.47
CA SER A 2 -22.05 -27.90 8.93
C SER A 2 -21.41 -27.11 7.78
N HIS A 3 -22.08 -27.03 6.64
CA HIS A 3 -21.62 -26.24 5.50
C HIS A 3 -21.69 -24.76 5.90
N VAL A 4 -20.54 -24.12 6.09
CA VAL A 4 -20.44 -22.70 6.42
C VAL A 4 -20.46 -21.90 5.12
N ARG A 5 -21.50 -21.09 4.96
CA ARG A 5 -21.73 -20.20 3.82
C ARG A 5 -20.94 -18.92 4.00
N ILE A 6 -20.00 -18.66 3.11
CA ILE A 6 -19.08 -17.53 3.22
C ILE A 6 -19.33 -16.53 2.10
N VAL A 7 -19.44 -15.25 2.46
CA VAL A 7 -19.27 -14.15 1.51
C VAL A 7 -17.86 -13.58 1.65
N PHE A 8 -17.17 -13.43 0.51
CA PHE A 8 -15.84 -12.80 0.48
C PHE A 8 -15.93 -11.37 -0.03
N MET A 9 -15.34 -10.41 0.68
CA MET A 9 -15.29 -9.00 0.30
C MET A 9 -13.84 -8.54 0.11
N GLY A 10 -13.46 -8.17 -1.10
CA GLY A 10 -12.11 -7.71 -1.39
C GLY A 10 -11.98 -7.11 -2.78
N SER A 11 -10.87 -6.44 -3.06
CA SER A 11 -10.69 -5.76 -4.36
C SER A 11 -9.32 -5.90 -5.00
N PRO A 12 -8.21 -5.53 -4.33
CA PRO A 12 -6.89 -5.55 -4.95
C PRO A 12 -6.26 -6.95 -4.95
N ASP A 13 -5.09 -7.07 -5.58
CA ASP A 13 -4.30 -8.30 -5.64
C ASP A 13 -4.00 -8.92 -4.27
N PHE A 14 -3.86 -8.08 -3.24
CA PHE A 14 -3.67 -8.53 -1.85
C PHE A 14 -4.75 -9.51 -1.36
N ALA A 15 -5.98 -9.38 -1.85
CA ALA A 15 -7.10 -10.22 -1.45
C ALA A 15 -7.14 -11.57 -2.19
N LEU A 16 -6.41 -11.72 -3.30
CA LEU A 16 -6.52 -12.90 -4.17
C LEU A 16 -6.10 -14.20 -3.47
N PRO A 17 -4.97 -14.27 -2.75
CA PRO A 17 -4.58 -15.51 -2.08
C PRO A 17 -5.63 -15.96 -1.06
N SER A 18 -6.21 -15.02 -0.31
CA SER A 18 -7.27 -15.32 0.66
C SER A 18 -8.55 -15.81 -0.02
N LEU A 19 -8.97 -15.18 -1.14
CA LEU A 19 -10.12 -15.66 -1.92
C LEU A 19 -9.90 -17.10 -2.40
N GLN A 20 -8.74 -17.38 -2.99
CA GLN A 20 -8.40 -18.70 -3.52
C GLN A 20 -8.37 -19.77 -2.42
N ALA A 21 -7.75 -19.46 -1.28
CA ALA A 21 -7.71 -20.36 -0.14
C ALA A 21 -9.12 -20.69 0.39
N MET A 22 -10.00 -19.69 0.46
CA MET A 22 -11.37 -19.90 0.94
C MET A 22 -12.23 -20.66 -0.08
N ALA A 23 -12.10 -20.36 -1.37
CA ALA A 23 -12.82 -21.07 -2.44
C ALA A 23 -12.47 -22.57 -2.49
N GLY A 24 -11.23 -22.94 -2.16
CA GLY A 24 -10.80 -24.34 -2.14
C GLY A 24 -11.25 -25.15 -0.93
N ALA A 25 -11.72 -24.50 0.14
CA ALA A 25 -12.00 -25.15 1.43
C ALA A 25 -13.43 -24.95 1.96
N HIS A 26 -14.16 -23.96 1.45
CA HIS A 26 -15.46 -23.54 1.98
C HIS A 26 -16.46 -23.22 0.85
N GLU A 27 -17.75 -23.18 1.20
CA GLU A 27 -18.81 -22.75 0.28
C GLU A 27 -18.82 -21.21 0.19
N LEU A 28 -18.20 -20.66 -0.85
CA LEU A 28 -18.33 -19.26 -1.18
C LEU A 28 -19.65 -19.01 -1.91
N VAL A 29 -20.61 -18.36 -1.24
CA VAL A 29 -21.94 -18.07 -1.79
C VAL A 29 -21.97 -16.78 -2.60
N GLY A 30 -20.94 -15.93 -2.47
CA GLY A 30 -20.78 -14.74 -3.29
C GLY A 30 -19.53 -13.93 -2.96
N VAL A 31 -19.13 -13.11 -3.93
CA VAL A 31 -18.00 -12.19 -3.81
C VAL A 31 -18.48 -10.76 -3.97
N VAL A 32 -18.06 -9.87 -3.06
CA VAL A 32 -18.29 -8.43 -3.15
C VAL A 32 -16.98 -7.72 -3.43
N THR A 33 -16.96 -6.84 -4.42
CA THR A 33 -15.77 -6.09 -4.81
C THR A 33 -16.13 -4.67 -5.21
N GLN A 34 -15.14 -3.77 -5.28
CA GLN A 34 -15.38 -2.39 -5.72
C GLN A 34 -15.88 -2.37 -7.17
N PRO A 35 -16.62 -1.33 -7.59
CA PRO A 35 -16.93 -1.12 -9.00
C PRO A 35 -15.66 -1.01 -9.86
N ASP A 36 -15.79 -1.31 -11.15
CA ASP A 36 -14.72 -1.10 -12.13
C ASP A 36 -14.32 0.37 -12.14
N ARG A 37 -13.02 0.66 -12.15
CA ARG A 37 -12.50 2.04 -12.10
C ARG A 37 -11.61 2.33 -13.31
N PRO A 38 -11.62 3.58 -13.81
CA PRO A 38 -10.68 4.01 -14.82
C PRO A 38 -9.23 3.83 -14.35
N ALA A 39 -8.38 3.18 -15.14
CA ALA A 39 -6.98 2.97 -14.81
C ALA A 39 -6.05 3.10 -16.05
N GLY A 40 -4.77 3.39 -15.80
CA GLY A 40 -3.76 3.53 -16.85
C GLY A 40 -3.87 4.82 -17.69
N ARG A 41 -3.00 4.93 -18.71
CA ARG A 41 -3.10 5.99 -19.74
C ARG A 41 -4.29 5.62 -20.66
N GLY A 42 -5.24 6.54 -20.85
CA GLY A 42 -6.47 6.29 -21.63
C GLY A 42 -7.74 6.11 -20.79
N ARG A 43 -7.62 5.93 -19.46
CA ARG A 43 -8.76 5.85 -18.51
C ARG A 43 -9.80 4.77 -18.85
N GLU A 44 -9.36 3.68 -19.47
CA GLU A 44 -10.22 2.51 -19.69
C GLU A 44 -10.67 1.93 -18.35
N LEU A 45 -11.92 1.49 -18.29
CA LEU A 45 -12.47 0.82 -17.11
C LEU A 45 -11.75 -0.51 -16.94
N ARG A 46 -11.05 -0.66 -15.80
CA ARG A 46 -10.43 -1.93 -15.43
C ARG A 46 -11.21 -2.57 -14.29
N PRO A 47 -11.58 -3.86 -14.42
CA PRO A 47 -12.20 -4.60 -13.34
C PRO A 47 -11.19 -4.81 -12.21
N PRO A 48 -11.64 -4.85 -10.94
CA PRO A 48 -10.77 -5.25 -9.83
C PRO A 48 -10.24 -6.67 -10.02
N PRO A 49 -9.01 -6.97 -9.58
CA PRO A 49 -8.46 -8.32 -9.63
C PRO A 49 -9.37 -9.39 -9.02
N VAL A 50 -10.01 -9.08 -7.88
CA VAL A 50 -10.95 -10.00 -7.21
C VAL A 50 -12.16 -10.35 -8.09
N LYS A 51 -12.67 -9.41 -8.90
CA LYS A 51 -13.77 -9.68 -9.85
C LYS A 51 -13.37 -10.73 -10.88
N LEU A 52 -12.17 -10.57 -11.45
CA LEU A 52 -11.65 -11.49 -12.47
C LEU A 52 -11.46 -12.89 -11.89
N ALA A 53 -10.88 -12.99 -10.69
CA ALA A 53 -10.68 -14.26 -10.02
C ALA A 53 -12.01 -14.94 -9.65
N ALA A 54 -12.99 -14.17 -9.13
CA ALA A 54 -14.32 -14.70 -8.81
C ALA A 54 -15.03 -15.27 -10.05
N ALA A 55 -14.94 -14.59 -11.19
CA ALA A 55 -15.51 -15.06 -12.45
C ALA A 55 -14.86 -16.37 -12.93
N GLN A 56 -13.54 -16.50 -12.79
CA GLN A 56 -12.82 -17.74 -13.11
C GLN A 56 -13.22 -18.92 -12.21
N LEU A 57 -13.60 -18.62 -10.96
CA LEU A 57 -14.09 -19.60 -9.99
C LEU A 57 -15.60 -19.88 -10.12
N GLY A 58 -16.29 -19.22 -11.05
CA GLY A 58 -17.75 -19.37 -11.23
C GLY A 58 -18.58 -18.79 -10.08
N LEU A 59 -18.03 -17.86 -9.30
CA LEU A 59 -18.70 -17.26 -8.14
C LEU A 59 -19.54 -16.05 -8.56
N PRO A 60 -20.73 -15.85 -7.96
CA PRO A 60 -21.52 -14.65 -8.23
C PRO A 60 -20.82 -13.41 -7.63
N VAL A 61 -20.84 -12.31 -8.38
CA VAL A 61 -20.13 -11.07 -8.03
C VAL A 61 -21.12 -9.92 -7.85
N LEU A 62 -20.98 -9.19 -6.75
CA LEU A 62 -21.70 -7.94 -6.45
C LEU A 62 -20.70 -6.76 -6.42
N GLN A 63 -21.01 -5.67 -7.14
CA GLN A 63 -20.17 -4.47 -7.20
C GLN A 63 -20.93 -3.20 -6.80
N PRO A 64 -21.38 -3.09 -5.54
CA PRO A 64 -22.25 -2.00 -5.16
C PRO A 64 -21.42 -0.70 -5.03
N PRO A 65 -21.94 0.45 -5.49
CA PRO A 65 -21.26 1.73 -5.27
C PRO A 65 -21.13 2.05 -3.77
N ARG A 66 -22.09 1.57 -2.97
CA ARG A 66 -22.05 1.56 -1.51
C ARG A 66 -22.60 0.23 -1.02
N ILE A 67 -21.86 -0.46 -0.16
CA ILE A 67 -22.25 -1.76 0.40
C ILE A 67 -23.50 -1.67 1.28
N SER A 68 -23.80 -0.48 1.78
CA SER A 68 -25.03 -0.18 2.52
C SER A 68 -26.23 0.15 1.64
N ALA A 69 -26.14 0.01 0.31
CA ALA A 69 -27.28 0.21 -0.58
C ALA A 69 -28.34 -0.88 -0.36
N PRO A 70 -29.65 -0.58 -0.46
CA PRO A 70 -30.72 -1.57 -0.25
C PRO A 70 -30.54 -2.84 -1.07
N GLU A 71 -30.24 -2.72 -2.36
CA GLU A 71 -30.09 -3.84 -3.29
C GLU A 71 -28.90 -4.72 -2.91
N ALA A 72 -27.82 -4.11 -2.40
CA ALA A 72 -26.66 -4.84 -1.91
C ALA A 72 -26.99 -5.61 -0.64
N MET A 73 -27.73 -4.99 0.28
CA MET A 73 -28.18 -5.64 1.50
C MET A 73 -29.17 -6.76 1.19
N GLU A 74 -30.14 -6.58 0.30
CA GLU A 74 -31.08 -7.62 -0.14
C GLU A 74 -30.33 -8.85 -0.67
N GLN A 75 -29.34 -8.64 -1.54
CA GLN A 75 -28.53 -9.74 -2.05
C GLN A 75 -27.73 -10.45 -0.95
N LEU A 76 -27.16 -9.70 0.01
CA LEU A 76 -26.45 -10.27 1.15
C LEU A 76 -27.36 -11.10 2.06
N HIS A 77 -28.61 -10.66 2.28
CA HIS A 77 -29.60 -11.46 3.00
C HIS A 77 -30.00 -12.72 2.22
N ALA A 78 -30.20 -12.61 0.90
CA ALA A 78 -30.52 -13.75 0.06
C ALA A 78 -29.40 -14.81 0.02
N TRP A 79 -28.14 -14.39 0.10
CA TRP A 79 -27.01 -15.30 0.24
C TRP A 79 -26.93 -15.98 1.61
N ALA A 80 -27.57 -15.43 2.65
CA ALA A 80 -27.59 -15.96 4.01
C ALA A 80 -26.18 -16.42 4.48
N PRO A 81 -25.19 -15.51 4.55
CA PRO A 81 -23.85 -15.86 4.97
C PRO A 81 -23.80 -16.19 6.46
N ASP A 82 -23.11 -17.27 6.78
CA ASP A 82 -22.73 -17.63 8.15
C ASP A 82 -21.52 -16.80 8.62
N LEU A 83 -20.66 -16.39 7.67
CA LEU A 83 -19.44 -15.62 7.87
C LEU A 83 -19.19 -14.68 6.70
N ILE A 84 -18.68 -13.48 6.99
CA ILE A 84 -18.13 -12.58 5.97
C ILE A 84 -16.63 -12.44 6.19
N ILE A 85 -15.85 -12.67 5.14
CA ILE A 85 -14.39 -12.49 5.14
C ILE A 85 -14.05 -11.25 4.34
N VAL A 86 -13.30 -10.33 4.93
CA VAL A 86 -12.90 -9.06 4.33
C VAL A 86 -11.38 -9.04 4.14
N ALA A 87 -10.93 -8.62 2.97
CA ALA A 87 -9.51 -8.36 2.69
C ALA A 87 -9.41 -7.16 1.74
N ALA A 88 -8.97 -6.02 2.25
CA ALA A 88 -8.76 -4.79 1.48
C ALA A 88 -9.97 -4.39 0.59
N PHE A 89 -11.19 -4.40 1.15
CA PHE A 89 -12.42 -4.07 0.41
C PHE A 89 -12.61 -2.57 0.16
N GLY A 90 -12.20 -1.71 1.10
CA GLY A 90 -12.20 -0.25 0.92
C GLY A 90 -13.57 0.42 1.02
N GLN A 91 -14.59 -0.24 1.59
CA GLN A 91 -15.82 0.42 2.04
C GLN A 91 -16.06 0.13 3.52
N ILE A 92 -16.77 1.04 4.20
CA ILE A 92 -17.12 0.91 5.61
C ILE A 92 -18.33 -0.02 5.74
N LEU A 93 -18.19 -1.07 6.55
CA LEU A 93 -19.29 -1.97 6.91
C LEU A 93 -20.06 -1.37 8.10
N ARG A 94 -21.34 -1.07 7.90
CA ARG A 94 -22.21 -0.54 8.96
C ARG A 94 -22.54 -1.62 9.99
N PRO A 95 -22.91 -1.25 11.24
CA PRO A 95 -23.28 -2.21 12.28
C PRO A 95 -24.33 -3.24 11.85
N THR A 96 -25.30 -2.84 11.03
CA THR A 96 -26.33 -3.75 10.49
C THR A 96 -25.75 -4.89 9.64
N LEU A 97 -24.71 -4.61 8.85
CA LEU A 97 -24.02 -5.62 8.06
C LEU A 97 -23.04 -6.44 8.92
N LEU A 98 -22.35 -5.81 9.88
CA LEU A 98 -21.46 -6.50 10.81
C LEU A 98 -22.19 -7.56 11.66
N ALA A 99 -23.48 -7.32 11.94
CA ALA A 99 -24.35 -8.21 12.70
C ALA A 99 -25.08 -9.26 11.85
N LEU A 100 -25.00 -9.19 10.52
CA LEU A 100 -25.72 -10.08 9.60
C LEU A 100 -25.28 -11.55 9.74
N PRO A 101 -23.99 -11.91 9.56
CA PRO A 101 -23.52 -13.28 9.75
C PRO A 101 -23.40 -13.64 11.24
N HIS A 102 -23.81 -14.85 11.63
CA HIS A 102 -23.74 -15.26 13.04
C HIS A 102 -22.31 -15.43 13.55
N HIS A 103 -21.37 -15.85 12.68
CA HIS A 103 -19.93 -15.84 12.98
C HIS A 103 -19.29 -14.46 12.74
N GLY A 104 -20.07 -13.42 12.45
CA GLY A 104 -19.60 -12.05 12.27
C GLY A 104 -18.81 -11.82 10.98
N CYS A 105 -18.18 -10.65 10.90
CA CYS A 105 -17.26 -10.30 9.84
C CYS A 105 -15.81 -10.39 10.37
N ILE A 106 -14.91 -11.01 9.61
CA ILE A 106 -13.48 -11.05 9.92
C ILE A 106 -12.68 -10.36 8.84
N ASN A 107 -11.60 -9.66 9.22
CA ASN A 107 -10.72 -8.95 8.30
C ASN A 107 -9.31 -9.56 8.32
N VAL A 108 -8.70 -9.66 7.14
CA VAL A 108 -7.27 -9.94 6.95
C VAL A 108 -6.55 -8.60 6.88
N HIS A 109 -6.01 -8.15 8.01
CA HIS A 109 -5.35 -6.84 8.12
C HIS A 109 -3.83 -6.95 7.99
N ALA A 110 -3.23 -6.06 7.19
CA ALA A 110 -1.80 -6.11 6.84
C ALA A 110 -0.87 -5.42 7.85
N SER A 111 -1.13 -5.62 9.15
CA SER A 111 -0.23 -5.22 10.24
C SER A 111 -0.34 -6.16 11.43
N LEU A 112 0.57 -5.96 12.40
CA LEU A 112 0.45 -6.53 13.74
C LEU A 112 -0.35 -5.57 14.64
N LEU A 113 -1.69 -5.70 14.61
CA LEU A 113 -2.59 -4.92 15.46
C LEU A 113 -2.24 -5.08 16.95
N PRO A 114 -2.36 -4.02 17.76
CA PRO A 114 -3.03 -2.74 17.48
C PRO A 114 -2.19 -1.71 16.71
N ARG A 115 -0.96 -2.04 16.34
CA ARG A 115 -0.10 -1.15 15.55
C ARG A 115 -0.60 -1.05 14.11
N TRP A 116 -0.61 0.17 13.57
CA TRP A 116 -1.00 0.48 12.19
C TRP A 116 -2.45 0.13 11.83
N ARG A 117 -3.41 0.56 12.66
CA ARG A 117 -4.83 0.62 12.29
C ARG A 117 -5.04 1.59 11.12
N GLY A 118 -5.94 1.27 10.18
CA GLY A 118 -6.33 2.19 9.11
C GLY A 118 -5.79 1.82 7.73
N ALA A 119 -5.54 2.86 6.92
CA ALA A 119 -5.63 2.74 5.46
C ALA A 119 -4.38 2.15 4.78
N ALA A 120 -3.18 2.45 5.28
CA ALA A 120 -1.92 2.09 4.62
C ALA A 120 -0.87 1.49 5.58
N PRO A 121 -1.18 0.35 6.23
CA PRO A 121 -0.31 -0.22 7.26
C PRO A 121 1.08 -0.61 6.76
N VAL A 122 1.18 -1.15 5.53
CA VAL A 122 2.46 -1.63 4.97
C VAL A 122 3.44 -0.46 4.72
N PRO A 123 3.05 0.61 4.00
CA PRO A 123 3.90 1.80 3.93
C PRO A 123 4.23 2.40 5.30
N ALA A 124 3.28 2.43 6.24
CA ALA A 124 3.49 3.02 7.56
C ALA A 124 4.59 2.29 8.34
N ALA A 125 4.60 0.95 8.30
CA ALA A 125 5.65 0.14 8.91
C ALA A 125 7.03 0.44 8.29
N ILE A 126 7.12 0.53 6.96
CA ILE A 126 8.37 0.84 6.27
C ILE A 126 8.86 2.27 6.60
N LEU A 127 7.96 3.26 6.58
CA LEU A 127 8.28 4.66 6.91
C LEU A 127 8.84 4.80 8.32
N ASN A 128 8.22 4.11 9.28
CA ASN A 128 8.68 4.13 10.67
C ASN A 128 10.01 3.38 10.87
N GLY A 129 10.42 2.55 9.91
CA GLY A 129 11.62 1.71 10.01
C GLY A 129 11.40 0.49 10.91
N ASP A 130 10.19 -0.07 10.89
CA ASP A 130 9.90 -1.27 11.67
C ASP A 130 10.76 -2.45 11.16
N PRO A 131 11.36 -3.26 12.06
CA PRO A 131 12.15 -4.42 11.64
C PRO A 131 11.26 -5.56 11.13
N ALA A 132 9.98 -5.53 11.49
CA ALA A 132 9.00 -6.56 11.15
C ALA A 132 7.59 -5.97 11.04
N THR A 133 6.74 -6.66 10.30
CA THR A 133 5.30 -6.43 10.24
C THR A 133 4.61 -7.80 10.20
N GLY A 134 3.34 -7.88 9.82
CA GLY A 134 2.64 -9.14 9.77
C GLY A 134 1.21 -9.03 9.31
N ILE A 135 0.47 -10.11 9.52
CA ILE A 135 -0.97 -10.16 9.33
C ILE A 135 -1.64 -10.30 10.69
N SER A 136 -2.76 -9.61 10.86
CA SER A 136 -3.74 -9.89 11.91
C SER A 136 -5.04 -10.34 11.27
N ILE A 137 -5.53 -11.51 11.67
CA ILE A 137 -6.92 -11.91 11.45
C ILE A 137 -7.70 -11.37 12.63
N MET A 138 -8.67 -10.48 12.40
CA MET A 138 -9.46 -9.88 13.47
C MET A 138 -10.95 -9.93 13.15
N ARG A 139 -11.78 -10.02 14.19
CA ARG A 139 -13.20 -9.76 14.05
C ARG A 139 -13.42 -8.26 13.90
N MET A 140 -14.23 -7.86 12.93
CA MET A 140 -14.57 -6.45 12.72
C MET A 140 -15.61 -5.99 13.74
N ASP A 141 -15.51 -4.74 14.15
CA ASP A 141 -16.49 -4.01 14.96
C ASP A 141 -16.82 -2.66 14.30
N ALA A 142 -17.49 -1.76 15.01
CA ALA A 142 -17.87 -0.45 14.48
C ALA A 142 -16.68 0.53 14.35
N GLY A 143 -15.54 0.24 14.97
CA GLY A 143 -14.34 1.06 14.88
C GLY A 143 -13.46 0.68 13.69
N VAL A 144 -12.43 1.50 13.42
CA VAL A 144 -11.48 1.24 12.35
C VAL A 144 -10.36 0.37 12.90
N ASP A 145 -10.39 -0.92 12.54
CA ASP A 145 -9.41 -1.93 12.95
C ASP A 145 -9.22 -2.07 14.47
N THR A 146 -10.28 -1.83 15.25
CA THR A 146 -10.28 -1.92 16.72
C THR A 146 -10.75 -3.26 17.26
N GLY A 147 -11.44 -4.04 16.42
CA GLY A 147 -12.05 -5.30 16.84
C GLY A 147 -11.05 -6.37 17.28
N PRO A 148 -11.50 -7.37 18.05
CA PRO A 148 -10.60 -8.31 18.70
C PRO A 148 -9.88 -9.22 17.71
N ILE A 149 -8.62 -9.53 18.02
CA ILE A 149 -7.70 -10.32 17.21
C ILE A 149 -7.97 -11.82 17.42
N LEU A 150 -8.07 -12.55 16.31
CA LEU A 150 -8.19 -14.01 16.27
C LEU A 150 -6.82 -14.68 16.20
N ALA A 151 -5.96 -14.21 15.29
CA ALA A 151 -4.62 -14.74 15.08
C ALA A 151 -3.69 -13.68 14.50
N GLN A 152 -2.39 -13.82 14.74
CA GLN A 152 -1.36 -12.95 14.17
C GLN A 152 -0.15 -13.78 13.75
N GLU A 153 0.48 -13.36 12.66
CA GLU A 153 1.75 -13.94 12.21
C GLU A 153 2.67 -12.82 11.71
N GLN A 154 3.93 -12.86 12.14
CA GLN A 154 4.94 -11.85 11.87
C GLN A 154 5.88 -12.29 10.73
N ILE A 155 6.32 -11.33 9.92
CA ILE A 155 7.44 -11.48 8.98
C ILE A 155 8.41 -10.30 9.08
N ALA A 156 9.69 -10.54 8.79
CA ALA A 156 10.70 -9.49 8.73
C ALA A 156 10.50 -8.56 7.52
N ILE A 157 10.76 -7.26 7.74
CA ILE A 157 10.94 -6.28 6.67
C ILE A 157 12.42 -6.26 6.32
N LEU A 158 12.77 -6.72 5.12
CA LEU A 158 14.16 -6.87 4.70
C LEU A 158 14.79 -5.51 4.31
N PRO A 159 16.13 -5.36 4.42
CA PRO A 159 16.85 -4.19 3.91
C PRO A 159 16.67 -4.10 2.38
N GLY A 160 15.74 -3.28 1.92
CA GLY A 160 15.38 -3.16 0.50
C GLY A 160 13.95 -3.57 0.16
N ASP A 161 13.18 -4.11 1.13
CA ASP A 161 11.75 -4.31 0.92
C ASP A 161 11.06 -2.97 0.62
N THR A 162 10.26 -2.99 -0.44
CA THR A 162 9.33 -1.93 -0.81
C THR A 162 7.91 -2.37 -0.47
N THR A 163 6.95 -1.44 -0.49
CA THR A 163 5.53 -1.84 -0.35
C THR A 163 5.14 -2.85 -1.43
N GLY A 164 5.64 -2.66 -2.66
CA GLY A 164 5.44 -3.56 -3.78
C GLY A 164 6.01 -4.97 -3.57
N SER A 165 7.18 -5.12 -2.95
CA SER A 165 7.77 -6.45 -2.68
C SER A 165 7.16 -7.13 -1.45
N LEU A 166 6.74 -6.35 -0.45
CA LEU A 166 6.26 -6.85 0.83
C LEU A 166 4.80 -7.30 0.78
N LEU A 167 3.94 -6.60 0.02
CA LEU A 167 2.51 -6.91 -0.10
C LEU A 167 2.23 -8.35 -0.58
N PRO A 168 2.87 -8.88 -1.63
CA PRO A 168 2.63 -10.27 -2.07
C PRO A 168 2.98 -11.30 -1.00
N ARG A 169 4.07 -11.08 -0.25
CA ARG A 169 4.48 -11.95 0.87
C ARG A 169 3.44 -11.92 1.99
N LEU A 170 2.94 -10.74 2.34
CA LEU A 170 1.87 -10.57 3.33
C LEU A 170 0.54 -11.18 2.87
N ALA A 171 0.19 -11.06 1.59
CA ALA A 171 -1.03 -11.65 1.04
C ALA A 171 -1.01 -13.18 1.19
N GLN A 172 0.12 -13.82 0.86
CA GLN A 172 0.31 -15.26 1.05
C GLN A 172 0.31 -15.67 2.52
N LEU A 173 0.96 -14.88 3.38
CA LEU A 173 0.90 -15.08 4.84
C LEU A 173 -0.55 -15.05 5.34
N GLY A 174 -1.32 -14.05 4.90
CA GLY A 174 -2.69 -13.84 5.34
C GLY A 174 -3.63 -14.93 4.90
N ALA A 175 -3.48 -15.46 3.69
CA ALA A 175 -4.24 -16.61 3.21
C ALA A 175 -3.99 -17.86 4.05
N ARG A 176 -2.72 -18.18 4.34
CA ARG A 176 -2.35 -19.32 5.18
C ARG A 176 -2.86 -19.16 6.61
N LEU A 177 -2.63 -17.99 7.20
CA LEU A 177 -3.06 -17.70 8.56
C LEU A 177 -4.59 -17.79 8.67
N LEU A 178 -5.33 -17.19 7.72
CA LEU A 178 -6.79 -17.28 7.66
C LEU A 178 -7.26 -18.73 7.58
N ALA A 179 -6.71 -19.53 6.65
CA ALA A 179 -7.10 -20.93 6.46
C ALA A 179 -6.84 -21.79 7.71
N SER A 180 -5.72 -21.55 8.41
CA SER A 180 -5.41 -22.26 9.67
C SER A 180 -6.26 -21.79 10.86
N THR A 181 -6.67 -20.53 10.90
CA THR A 181 -7.43 -19.93 12.01
C THR A 181 -8.91 -20.33 11.96
N LEU A 182 -9.46 -20.46 10.76
CA LEU A 182 -10.89 -20.52 10.58
C LEU A 182 -11.58 -21.78 11.17
N PRO A 183 -11.01 -23.00 11.09
CA PRO A 183 -11.61 -24.19 11.67
C PRO A 183 -11.88 -24.10 13.18
N ASP A 184 -10.93 -23.56 13.95
CA ASP A 184 -11.07 -23.41 15.40
C ASP A 184 -12.00 -22.27 15.78
N TYR A 185 -12.00 -21.19 15.00
CA TYR A 185 -12.94 -20.07 15.18
C TYR A 185 -14.39 -20.52 14.98
N LEU A 186 -14.66 -21.21 13.87
CA LEU A 186 -16.01 -21.71 13.54
C LEU A 186 -16.52 -22.73 14.57
N ALA A 187 -15.61 -23.52 15.14
CA ALA A 187 -15.94 -24.48 16.19
C ALA A 187 -16.05 -23.87 17.60
N GLY A 188 -15.83 -22.56 17.76
CA GLY A 188 -15.87 -21.89 19.05
C GLY A 188 -14.74 -22.29 20.00
N ARG A 189 -13.65 -22.86 19.49
CA ARG A 189 -12.49 -23.30 20.30
C ARG A 189 -11.52 -22.17 20.64
N HIS A 190 -11.63 -21.03 19.95
CA HIS A 190 -10.79 -19.86 20.18
C HIS A 190 -11.62 -18.60 20.40
N ALA A 191 -11.39 -17.96 21.55
CA ALA A 191 -11.98 -16.67 21.87
C ALA A 191 -11.11 -15.53 21.29
N PRO A 192 -11.69 -14.57 20.55
CA PRO A 192 -10.98 -13.39 20.09
C PRO A 192 -10.39 -12.58 21.24
N ARG A 193 -9.13 -12.15 21.12
CA ARG A 193 -8.42 -11.33 22.11
C ARG A 193 -8.65 -9.85 21.86
N ARG A 194 -9.14 -9.11 22.86
CA ARG A 194 -9.25 -7.64 22.76
C ARG A 194 -7.88 -6.99 22.53
N GLN A 195 -7.87 -5.95 21.72
CA GLN A 195 -6.68 -5.13 21.51
C GLN A 195 -6.41 -4.24 22.73
N ASP A 196 -5.14 -3.92 22.98
CA ASP A 196 -4.74 -2.89 23.95
C ASP A 196 -4.65 -1.54 23.24
N ASP A 197 -5.60 -0.65 23.50
CA ASP A 197 -5.67 0.65 22.83
C ASP A 197 -4.49 1.58 23.19
N SER A 198 -3.79 1.34 24.30
CA SER A 198 -2.59 2.13 24.66
C SER A 198 -1.40 1.89 23.71
N GLN A 199 -1.42 0.77 22.98
CA GLN A 199 -0.39 0.37 22.01
C GLN A 199 -0.79 0.70 20.57
N ALA A 200 -1.97 1.30 20.36
CA ALA A 200 -2.49 1.54 19.03
C ALA A 200 -1.75 2.66 18.30
N THR A 201 -1.45 2.43 17.02
CA THR A 201 -0.94 3.47 16.12
C THR A 201 -1.77 3.54 14.86
N VAL A 202 -1.76 4.69 14.17
CA VAL A 202 -2.59 4.94 13.00
C VAL A 202 -1.73 4.94 11.73
N ALA A 203 -2.16 4.16 10.74
CA ALA A 203 -1.65 4.18 9.39
C ALA A 203 -2.46 5.20 8.56
N PRO A 204 -1.86 6.35 8.20
CA PRO A 204 -2.59 7.42 7.52
C PRO A 204 -2.97 7.02 6.09
N VAL A 205 -3.95 7.73 5.54
CA VAL A 205 -4.20 7.71 4.10
C VAL A 205 -3.01 8.37 3.40
N ILE A 206 -2.50 7.73 2.36
CA ILE A 206 -1.43 8.29 1.54
C ILE A 206 -2.06 9.04 0.38
N HIS A 207 -1.44 10.14 -0.02
CA HIS A 207 -1.84 10.98 -1.13
C HIS A 207 -0.72 11.04 -2.18
N LYS A 208 -1.09 11.39 -3.42
CA LYS A 208 -0.11 11.56 -4.51
C LYS A 208 0.96 12.61 -4.17
N SER A 209 0.61 13.64 -3.40
CA SER A 209 1.52 14.69 -2.93
C SER A 209 2.60 14.18 -1.98
N ASP A 210 2.36 13.08 -1.26
CA ASP A 210 3.31 12.57 -0.26
C ASP A 210 4.60 12.03 -0.91
N GLY A 211 4.52 11.68 -2.20
CA GLY A 211 5.66 11.28 -3.00
C GLY A 211 6.70 12.39 -3.24
N ALA A 212 6.34 13.67 -3.05
CA ALA A 212 7.28 14.76 -3.19
C ALA A 212 8.26 14.76 -2.01
N LEU A 213 9.53 14.47 -2.28
CA LEU A 213 10.56 14.36 -1.25
C LEU A 213 10.95 15.76 -0.74
N ASP A 214 10.85 15.95 0.57
CA ASP A 214 11.40 17.10 1.26
C ASP A 214 12.84 16.79 1.70
N LEU A 215 13.81 17.33 0.96
CA LEU A 215 15.23 17.05 1.17
C LEU A 215 15.77 17.66 2.47
N ASN A 216 14.97 18.40 3.25
CA ASN A 216 15.35 18.81 4.60
C ASN A 216 15.30 17.65 5.62
N HIS A 217 14.66 16.52 5.28
CA HIS A 217 14.67 15.34 6.15
C HIS A 217 16.00 14.57 6.05
N PRO A 218 16.36 13.76 7.06
CA PRO A 218 17.53 12.88 6.99
C PRO A 218 17.46 11.88 5.83
N ALA A 219 18.61 11.57 5.23
CA ALA A 219 18.71 10.66 4.09
C ALA A 219 18.09 9.27 4.36
N GLU A 220 18.22 8.73 5.57
CA GLU A 220 17.61 7.45 5.97
C GLU A 220 16.08 7.48 5.98
N ALA A 221 15.48 8.59 6.41
CA ALA A 221 14.03 8.75 6.39
C ALA A 221 13.51 8.88 4.95
N LEU A 222 14.28 9.55 4.09
CA LEU A 222 14.00 9.67 2.66
C LEU A 222 14.16 8.34 1.92
N GLU A 223 15.17 7.55 2.26
CA GLU A 223 15.37 6.20 1.75
C GLU A 223 14.17 5.30 2.07
N ARG A 224 13.73 5.29 3.34
CA ARG A 224 12.51 4.60 3.78
C ARG A 224 11.29 5.06 3.01
N ARG A 225 11.15 6.38 2.78
CA ARG A 225 10.05 6.95 2.01
C ARG A 225 10.06 6.48 0.55
N VAL A 226 11.23 6.42 -0.09
CA VAL A 226 11.37 5.89 -1.46
C VAL A 226 10.86 4.45 -1.53
N ARG A 227 11.27 3.59 -0.59
CA ARG A 227 10.80 2.19 -0.55
C ARG A 227 9.32 2.05 -0.17
N ALA A 228 8.84 2.79 0.81
CA ALA A 228 7.45 2.74 1.27
C ALA A 228 6.46 3.17 0.18
N PHE A 229 6.87 4.12 -0.68
CA PHE A 229 6.03 4.67 -1.74
C PHE A 229 6.27 4.03 -3.10
N ASP A 230 7.02 2.92 -3.17
CA ASP A 230 7.15 2.11 -4.37
C ASP A 230 6.14 0.94 -4.34
N PRO A 231 5.23 0.83 -5.33
CA PRO A 231 5.14 1.61 -6.57
C PRO A 231 4.30 2.90 -6.49
N TRP A 232 3.49 3.04 -5.44
CA TRP A 232 2.57 4.17 -5.28
C TRP A 232 2.73 4.85 -3.92
N PRO A 233 2.69 6.19 -3.85
CA PRO A 233 2.48 7.17 -4.93
C PRO A 233 3.67 7.38 -5.87
N GLY A 234 4.78 6.70 -5.62
CA GLY A 234 6.07 6.95 -6.24
C GLY A 234 6.72 8.19 -5.64
N SER A 235 8.02 8.11 -5.36
CA SER A 235 8.79 9.24 -4.85
C SER A 235 9.35 10.10 -5.98
N PHE A 236 9.50 11.40 -5.77
CA PHE A 236 10.01 12.34 -6.76
C PHE A 236 10.55 13.63 -6.15
N VAL A 237 11.38 14.32 -6.92
CA VAL A 237 11.84 15.69 -6.70
C VAL A 237 11.65 16.49 -7.99
N TYR A 238 11.79 17.81 -7.91
CA TYR A 238 11.85 18.69 -9.06
C TYR A 238 13.27 19.19 -9.29
N TRP A 239 13.67 19.26 -10.56
CA TRP A 239 14.87 19.93 -11.02
C TRP A 239 14.44 21.05 -11.99
N GLY A 240 14.38 22.28 -11.48
CA GLY A 240 13.64 23.37 -12.12
C GLY A 240 12.14 23.03 -12.20
N ALA A 241 11.52 23.24 -13.36
CA ALA A 241 10.13 22.85 -13.60
C ALA A 241 9.92 21.34 -13.82
N ARG A 242 11.00 20.58 -14.05
CA ARG A 242 10.92 19.19 -14.50
C ARG A 242 10.82 18.23 -13.32
N ARG A 243 9.85 17.31 -13.37
CA ARG A 243 9.73 16.25 -12.36
C ARG A 243 10.71 15.12 -12.65
N LEU A 244 11.43 14.72 -11.61
CA LEU A 244 12.34 13.58 -11.61
C LEU A 244 11.82 12.53 -10.62
N ALA A 245 11.30 11.41 -11.13
CA ALA A 245 10.87 10.32 -10.28
C ALA A 245 12.09 9.57 -9.72
N VAL A 246 12.04 9.29 -8.43
CA VAL A 246 13.09 8.62 -7.65
C VAL A 246 12.61 7.20 -7.37
N ARG A 247 13.31 6.21 -7.95
CA ARG A 247 12.90 4.80 -7.91
C ARG A 247 13.69 3.99 -6.91
N ARG A 248 14.99 4.27 -6.79
CA ARG A 248 15.88 3.59 -5.85
C ARG A 248 17.00 4.52 -5.42
N VAL A 249 17.30 4.48 -4.13
CA VAL A 249 18.31 5.33 -3.50
C VAL A 249 19.10 4.51 -2.48
N ARG A 250 20.28 5.00 -2.14
CA ARG A 250 21.03 4.58 -0.95
C ARG A 250 21.45 5.80 -0.15
N VAL A 251 21.74 5.58 1.12
CA VAL A 251 22.29 6.60 2.01
C VAL A 251 23.81 6.60 1.89
N ALA A 252 24.41 7.78 1.91
CA ALA A 252 25.84 7.96 2.11
C ALA A 252 26.09 8.94 3.28
N PRO A 253 27.28 8.90 3.91
CA PRO A 253 27.66 9.87 4.94
C PRO A 253 27.48 11.32 4.48
N ALA A 254 27.35 12.24 5.44
CA ALA A 254 27.25 13.65 5.12
C ALA A 254 28.47 14.14 4.34
N GLY A 255 28.23 15.06 3.40
CA GLY A 255 29.27 15.81 2.70
C GLY A 255 28.92 17.29 2.70
N ASP A 256 29.59 18.07 1.85
CA ASP A 256 29.47 19.55 1.87
C ASP A 256 28.19 20.07 1.19
N ALA A 257 27.37 19.20 0.60
CA ALA A 257 26.15 19.59 -0.08
C ALA A 257 25.03 19.88 0.94
N PRO A 258 24.50 21.12 1.03
CA PRO A 258 23.36 21.40 1.89
C PRO A 258 22.07 20.74 1.38
N PRO A 259 21.01 20.62 2.21
CA PRO A 259 19.72 20.09 1.81
C PRO A 259 19.24 20.61 0.46
N GLY A 260 18.89 19.70 -0.45
CA GLY A 260 18.41 20.03 -1.79
C GLY A 260 19.50 20.31 -2.83
N ARG A 261 20.76 20.52 -2.43
CA ARG A 261 21.85 20.76 -3.40
C ARG A 261 22.25 19.45 -4.05
N ALA A 262 22.11 19.38 -5.37
CA ALA A 262 22.54 18.24 -6.16
C ALA A 262 24.08 18.16 -6.20
N THR A 263 24.61 16.94 -6.09
CA THR A 263 26.04 16.63 -6.12
C THR A 263 26.26 15.26 -6.79
N VAL A 264 27.49 14.78 -6.80
CA VAL A 264 27.87 13.46 -7.32
C VAL A 264 28.66 12.70 -6.26
N VAL A 265 28.28 11.44 -6.02
CA VAL A 265 28.95 10.52 -5.08
C VAL A 265 29.21 9.22 -5.82
N ASP A 266 30.46 8.77 -5.88
CA ASP A 266 30.88 7.54 -6.58
C ASP A 266 30.37 7.44 -8.04
N GLY A 267 30.36 8.58 -8.75
CA GLY A 267 29.85 8.68 -10.11
C GLY A 267 28.33 8.57 -10.25
N LEU A 268 27.58 8.62 -9.15
CA LEU A 268 26.11 8.64 -9.12
C LEU A 268 25.57 10.01 -8.72
N PRO A 269 24.41 10.43 -9.28
CA PRO A 269 23.74 11.64 -8.86
C PRO A 269 23.31 11.50 -7.40
N ALA A 270 23.51 12.55 -6.62
CA ALA A 270 23.12 12.59 -5.22
C ALA A 270 22.57 13.98 -4.86
N ALA A 271 21.96 14.09 -3.67
CA ALA A 271 21.57 15.37 -3.11
C ALA A 271 21.95 15.45 -1.62
N GLY A 272 22.34 16.66 -1.21
CA GLY A 272 22.40 17.01 0.21
C GLY A 272 21.03 16.85 0.86
N THR A 273 21.03 16.41 2.11
CA THR A 273 19.81 16.26 2.91
C THR A 273 19.98 16.88 4.29
N GLY A 274 18.94 16.85 5.14
CA GLY A 274 19.05 17.33 6.52
C GLY A 274 20.17 16.65 7.33
N HIS A 275 20.45 15.39 7.02
CA HIS A 275 21.61 14.66 7.50
C HIS A 275 21.98 13.53 6.55
N GLY A 276 23.23 13.47 6.13
CA GLY A 276 23.70 12.51 5.12
C GLY A 276 23.38 12.95 3.69
N LEU A 277 23.78 12.11 2.73
CA LEU A 277 23.50 12.31 1.32
C LEU A 277 22.53 11.23 0.82
N LEU A 278 21.59 11.64 -0.02
CA LEU A 278 20.70 10.73 -0.73
C LEU A 278 21.28 10.46 -2.12
N VAL A 279 21.82 9.27 -2.33
CA VAL A 279 22.43 8.87 -3.61
C VAL A 279 21.37 8.17 -4.46
N PHE A 280 21.11 8.69 -5.66
CA PHE A 280 20.08 8.18 -6.55
C PHE A 280 20.63 7.09 -7.47
N GLU A 281 20.27 5.84 -7.17
CA GLU A 281 20.71 4.67 -7.93
C GLU A 281 19.88 4.48 -9.21
N ILE A 282 18.56 4.67 -9.10
CA ILE A 282 17.61 4.59 -10.22
C ILE A 282 16.69 5.79 -10.20
N LEU A 283 16.66 6.51 -11.32
CA LEU A 283 15.85 7.69 -11.57
C LEU A 283 15.00 7.50 -12.81
N GLN A 284 13.90 8.24 -12.91
CA GLN A 284 13.09 8.29 -14.12
C GLN A 284 12.76 9.75 -14.45
N PRO A 285 13.48 10.34 -15.43
CA PRO A 285 13.14 11.65 -15.98
C PRO A 285 11.77 11.64 -16.63
N GLU A 286 11.10 12.79 -16.64
CA GLU A 286 9.82 12.96 -17.30
C GLU A 286 9.85 12.53 -18.79
N GLY A 287 8.87 11.74 -19.20
CA GLY A 287 8.75 11.21 -20.55
C GLY A 287 9.79 10.14 -20.92
N ARG A 288 10.61 9.66 -19.99
CA ARG A 288 11.64 8.64 -20.22
C ARG A 288 11.39 7.37 -19.40
N GLU A 289 12.05 6.30 -19.80
CA GLU A 289 12.16 5.07 -19.00
C GLU A 289 13.05 5.30 -17.77
N ALA A 290 12.85 4.45 -16.75
CA ALA A 290 13.74 4.43 -15.59
C ALA A 290 15.15 4.01 -16.01
N MET A 291 16.17 4.66 -15.45
CA MET A 291 17.57 4.46 -15.82
C MET A 291 18.49 4.52 -14.60
N LYS A 292 19.68 3.95 -14.73
CA LYS A 292 20.72 4.05 -13.71
C LYS A 292 21.16 5.51 -13.54
N GLY A 293 21.53 5.88 -12.32
CA GLY A 293 22.00 7.23 -12.02
C GLY A 293 23.18 7.68 -12.87
N GLN A 294 24.12 6.78 -13.18
CA GLN A 294 25.27 7.06 -14.07
C GLN A 294 24.82 7.45 -15.49
N ASP A 295 23.84 6.73 -16.04
CA ASP A 295 23.31 7.02 -17.38
C ASP A 295 22.56 8.35 -17.41
N PHE A 296 21.83 8.67 -16.33
CA PHE A 296 21.21 9.97 -16.15
C PHE A 296 22.24 11.11 -16.20
N LEU A 297 23.36 10.99 -15.47
CA LEU A 297 24.40 12.04 -15.42
C LEU A 297 25.04 12.32 -16.78
N ARG A 298 25.15 11.33 -17.67
CA ARG A 298 25.71 11.53 -19.04
C ARG A 298 24.89 12.52 -19.86
N GLY A 299 23.57 12.60 -19.61
CA GLY A 299 22.67 13.53 -20.30
C GLY A 299 22.27 14.76 -19.47
N ALA A 300 22.44 14.73 -18.15
CA ALA A 300 21.98 15.76 -17.22
C ALA A 300 23.02 16.87 -17.00
N ARG A 301 23.33 17.63 -18.06
CA ARG A 301 24.23 18.79 -17.97
C ARG A 301 23.69 19.80 -16.93
N GLY A 302 24.56 20.27 -16.04
CA GLY A 302 24.19 21.22 -14.99
C GLY A 302 23.42 20.62 -13.80
N PHE A 303 23.34 19.29 -13.68
CA PHE A 303 22.72 18.65 -12.52
C PHE A 303 23.52 18.94 -11.24
N ALA A 304 24.83 18.68 -11.24
CA ALA A 304 25.68 18.95 -10.09
C ALA A 304 25.69 20.46 -9.77
N GLY A 305 25.46 20.81 -8.51
CA GLY A 305 25.30 22.19 -8.08
C GLY A 305 23.94 22.81 -8.36
N SER A 306 22.99 22.10 -8.98
CA SER A 306 21.61 22.59 -9.06
C SER A 306 20.86 22.44 -7.74
N LEU A 307 19.70 23.08 -7.64
CA LEU A 307 18.77 22.90 -6.53
C LEU A 307 17.66 21.92 -6.92
N LEU A 308 17.41 20.96 -6.05
CA LEU A 308 16.29 20.03 -6.12
C LEU A 308 15.24 20.42 -5.08
N THR A 309 13.99 20.47 -5.50
CA THR A 309 12.88 21.00 -4.69
C THR A 309 11.70 20.04 -4.61
N LYS A 310 10.86 20.25 -3.60
CA LYS A 310 9.60 19.49 -3.41
C LYS A 310 8.50 19.94 -4.37
N THR A 311 8.52 21.22 -4.75
CA THR A 311 7.62 21.85 -5.71
C THR A 311 8.37 22.24 -6.98
N PRO A 312 7.71 22.43 -8.13
CA PRO A 312 8.36 22.99 -9.31
C PRO A 312 9.07 24.30 -8.96
N GLY A 313 10.32 24.44 -9.37
CA GLY A 313 11.00 25.73 -9.38
C GLY A 313 10.71 26.49 -10.67
N ASP A 314 11.00 27.78 -10.69
CA ASP A 314 10.94 28.58 -11.92
C ASP A 314 11.89 27.98 -12.98
N GLU A 315 11.48 28.00 -14.24
CA GLU A 315 12.39 27.61 -15.33
C GLU A 315 13.60 28.56 -15.32
N PRO A 316 14.83 28.04 -15.49
CA PRO A 316 15.95 28.93 -15.75
C PRO A 316 15.65 29.70 -17.04
N GLN A 317 15.50 31.02 -16.93
CA GLN A 317 15.39 31.89 -18.11
C GLN A 317 16.60 31.64 -19.02
N PRO A 318 16.41 31.54 -20.34
CA PRO A 318 17.54 31.48 -21.26
C PRO A 318 18.43 32.70 -21.01
N ALA A 319 19.74 32.49 -20.97
CA ALA A 319 20.70 33.56 -20.80
C ALA A 319 20.41 34.67 -21.83
N PRO A 320 20.44 35.96 -21.45
CA PRO A 320 20.23 37.04 -22.40
C PRO A 320 21.23 36.89 -23.55
N ALA A 321 20.73 36.99 -24.79
CA ALA A 321 21.59 36.97 -25.96
C ALA A 321 22.69 38.03 -25.81
N PRO A 322 23.95 37.73 -26.17
CA PRO A 322 25.00 38.73 -26.11
C PRO A 322 24.60 39.95 -26.95
N PRO A 323 24.93 41.17 -26.49
CA PRO A 323 24.58 42.38 -27.22
C PRO A 323 25.13 42.28 -28.65
N ALA A 324 24.26 42.56 -29.63
CA ALA A 324 24.66 42.67 -31.02
C ALA A 324 25.71 43.79 -31.12
N ALA A 325 26.87 43.46 -31.69
CA ALA A 325 27.94 44.40 -32.01
C ALA A 325 27.54 45.29 -33.19
#